data_AF-A0A7X7P484-F1
#
_entry.id   AF-A0A7X7P484-F1
#
_cell.length_a   1.000
_cell.length_b   1.000
_cell.length_c   1.000
_cell.angle_alpha   90.00
_cell.angle_beta   90.00
_cell.angle_gamma   90.00
#
_symmetry.space_group_name_H-M   'P 1'
#
loop_
_entity.id
_entity.type
_entity.pdbx_description
1 polymer ?
#
loop_
_entity_poly.entity_id
_entity_poly.type
_entity_poly.pdbx_seq_one_letter_code
_entity_poly.pdbx_strand_id
1 'polypeptide(L)'
;QECDAKMKKVYGKSFDEIFPLKKYYQVMHLKLFPKGIVHAENLAGDIAKLGSTRCWIGCFPLRGIELESSMCRIVAWLPPKTKKPARKKAAKK
;
A
#
# COMPACT_ATOMS: atom_id res chain seq x y z
N GLN A 1 6.57 -0.03 -19.54
CA GLN A 1 5.70 -0.46 -20.64
C GLN A 1 4.49 -1.27 -20.13
N GLU A 2 4.69 -2.30 -19.31
CA GLU A 2 3.58 -3.11 -18.77
C GLU A 2 2.59 -2.30 -17.89
N CYS A 3 3.08 -1.41 -17.02
CA CYS A 3 2.22 -0.55 -16.20
C CYS A 3 1.33 0.38 -17.04
N ASP A 4 1.90 1.02 -18.07
CA ASP A 4 1.16 1.95 -18.93
C ASP A 4 0.08 1.22 -19.75
N ALA A 5 0.40 0.00 -20.24
CA ALA A 5 -0.58 -0.87 -20.89
C ALA A 5 -1.72 -1.29 -19.95
N LYS A 6 -1.40 -1.66 -18.70
CA LYS A 6 -2.42 -1.96 -17.68
C LYS A 6 -3.29 -0.75 -17.37
N MET A 7 -2.71 0.44 -17.20
CA MET A 7 -3.46 1.68 -16.92
C MET A 7 -4.40 2.03 -18.07
N LYS A 8 -3.92 1.98 -19.32
CA LYS A 8 -4.76 2.20 -20.51
C LYS A 8 -5.90 1.19 -20.60
N LYS A 9 -5.64 -0.08 -20.28
CA LYS A 9 -6.67 -1.13 -20.31
C LYS A 9 -7.76 -0.96 -19.24
N VAL A 10 -7.38 -0.55 -18.02
CA VAL A 10 -8.32 -0.46 -16.88
C VAL A 10 -9.02 0.90 -16.81
N TYR A 11 -8.31 1.99 -17.13
CA TYR A 11 -8.77 3.36 -16.91
C TYR A 11 -8.85 4.19 -18.19
N GLY A 12 -8.42 3.67 -19.34
CA GLY A 12 -8.46 4.37 -20.63
C GLY A 12 -7.46 5.53 -20.76
N LYS A 13 -6.55 5.69 -19.79
CA LYS A 13 -5.57 6.78 -19.72
C LYS A 13 -4.17 6.23 -19.46
N SER A 14 -3.15 6.95 -19.90
CA SER A 14 -1.76 6.64 -19.58
C SER A 14 -1.45 6.87 -18.09
N PHE A 15 -0.36 6.28 -17.61
CA PHE A 15 0.09 6.44 -16.23
C PHE A 15 0.34 7.92 -15.90
N ASP A 16 0.99 8.66 -16.79
CA ASP A 16 1.35 10.07 -16.58
C ASP A 16 0.13 11.00 -16.52
N GLU A 17 -0.95 10.65 -17.24
CA GLU A 17 -2.22 11.38 -17.19
C GLU A 17 -2.96 11.17 -15.87
N ILE A 18 -2.93 9.95 -15.32
CA ILE A 18 -3.60 9.62 -14.06
C ILE A 18 -2.79 10.16 -12.87
N PHE A 19 -1.46 10.03 -12.93
CA PHE A 19 -0.53 10.45 -11.89
C PHE A 19 0.48 11.51 -12.38
N PRO A 20 0.05 12.74 -12.71
CA PRO A 20 0.96 13.79 -13.12
C PRO A 20 2.06 14.05 -12.08
N LEU A 21 3.32 13.95 -12.51
CA LEU A 21 4.51 14.11 -11.67
C LEU A 21 4.47 15.37 -10.81
N LYS A 22 4.11 16.51 -11.41
CA LYS A 22 4.06 17.81 -10.71
C LYS A 22 3.16 17.80 -9.46
N LYS A 23 2.10 16.99 -9.47
CA LYS A 23 1.15 16.88 -8.36
C LYS A 23 1.52 15.76 -7.39
N TYR A 24 1.77 14.56 -7.91
CA TYR A 24 1.87 13.36 -7.06
C TYR A 24 3.28 13.11 -6.51
N TYR A 25 4.34 13.53 -7.21
CA TYR A 25 5.71 13.38 -6.70
C TYR A 25 5.89 14.12 -5.36
N GLN A 26 5.41 15.37 -5.32
CA GLN A 26 5.44 16.24 -4.15
C GLN A 26 4.64 15.67 -2.98
N VAL A 27 3.52 15.00 -3.26
CA VAL A 27 2.72 14.36 -2.22
C VAL A 27 3.50 13.19 -1.62
N MET A 28 4.05 12.31 -2.45
CA MET A 28 4.72 11.09 -1.98
C MET A 28 6.07 11.36 -1.28
N HIS A 29 6.77 12.46 -1.63
CA HIS A 29 8.15 12.69 -1.17
C HIS A 29 8.34 13.94 -0.28
N LEU A 30 7.38 14.87 -0.22
CA LEU A 30 7.62 16.14 0.49
C LEU A 30 6.48 16.51 1.45
N LYS A 31 5.22 16.32 1.05
CA LYS A 31 4.09 16.80 1.86
C LYS A 31 3.71 15.89 3.04
N LEU A 32 4.19 14.65 3.06
CA LEU A 32 3.84 13.66 4.09
C LEU A 32 4.78 13.72 5.30
N PHE A 33 6.08 13.94 5.09
CA PHE A 33 7.08 13.95 6.16
C PHE A 33 6.86 15.03 7.23
N PRO A 34 6.49 16.28 6.88
CA PRO A 34 6.17 17.31 7.89
C PRO A 34 4.96 16.95 8.78
N LYS A 35 4.15 15.96 8.38
CA LYS A 35 3.00 15.46 9.15
C LYS A 35 3.34 14.22 9.98
N GLY A 36 4.60 13.79 10.01
CA GLY A 36 5.03 12.57 10.70
C GLY A 36 4.50 11.28 10.06
N ILE A 37 4.08 11.32 8.80
CA ILE A 37 3.60 10.13 8.09
C ILE A 37 4.81 9.38 7.53
N VAL A 38 4.99 8.15 7.99
CA VAL A 38 6.04 7.24 7.51
C VAL A 38 5.61 6.60 6.19
N HIS A 39 6.54 6.56 5.22
CA HIS A 39 6.32 5.91 3.94
C HIS A 39 7.13 4.60 3.86
N ALA A 40 6.45 3.52 3.49
CA ALA A 40 7.08 2.24 3.18
C ALA A 40 6.88 1.95 1.70
N GLU A 41 7.98 1.85 0.96
CA GLU A 41 7.97 1.61 -0.48
C GLU A 41 8.37 0.18 -0.83
N ASN A 42 8.10 -0.20 -2.07
CA ASN A 42 8.49 -1.49 -2.65
C ASN A 42 7.97 -2.72 -1.89
N LEU A 43 6.80 -2.61 -1.25
CA LEU A 43 6.16 -3.72 -0.55
C LEU A 43 5.58 -4.73 -1.54
N ALA A 44 6.07 -5.97 -1.47
CA ALA A 44 5.66 -7.07 -2.34
C ALA A 44 5.61 -8.41 -1.57
N GLY A 45 5.31 -9.50 -2.27
CA GLY A 45 5.30 -10.85 -1.72
C GLY A 45 3.99 -11.18 -0.97
N ASP A 46 4.08 -11.39 0.34
CA ASP A 46 2.96 -11.89 1.15
C ASP A 46 1.79 -10.90 1.26
N ILE A 47 1.99 -9.62 0.89
CA ILE A 47 0.91 -8.63 0.86
C ILE A 47 -0.24 -9.06 -0.06
N ALA A 48 0.05 -9.81 -1.13
CA ALA A 48 -0.98 -10.35 -2.03
C ALA A 48 -1.93 -11.33 -1.33
N LYS A 49 -1.50 -11.94 -0.22
CA LYS A 49 -2.30 -12.88 0.58
C LYS A 49 -3.30 -12.17 1.50
N LEU A 50 -3.15 -10.86 1.73
CA LEU A 50 -3.96 -10.12 2.71
C LEU A 50 -5.30 -9.60 2.15
N GLY A 51 -5.35 -9.26 0.86
CA GLY A 51 -6.54 -8.64 0.25
C GLY A 51 -6.99 -7.39 1.03
N SER A 52 -8.28 -7.32 1.39
CA SER A 52 -8.86 -6.23 2.21
C SER A 52 -8.91 -6.56 3.71
N THR A 53 -8.04 -7.45 4.19
CA THR A 53 -8.03 -7.87 5.59
C THR A 53 -7.37 -6.82 6.47
N ARG A 54 -8.08 -6.36 7.51
CA ARG A 54 -7.50 -5.52 8.55
C ARG A 54 -6.50 -6.33 9.37
N CYS A 55 -5.29 -5.82 9.53
CA CYS A 55 -4.18 -6.42 10.27
C CYS A 55 -3.40 -5.35 11.03
N TRP A 56 -2.58 -5.76 11.98
CA TRP A 56 -1.57 -4.88 12.58
C TRP A 56 -0.28 -4.98 11.78
N ILE A 57 0.32 -3.83 11.48
CA ILE A 57 1.56 -3.75 10.73
C ILE A 57 2.71 -3.47 11.70
N GLY A 58 3.74 -4.31 11.64
CA GLY A 58 5.03 -4.07 12.29
C GLY A 58 6.06 -3.67 11.25
N CYS A 59 6.85 -2.63 11.54
CA CYS A 59 7.98 -2.20 10.72
C CYS A 59 9.26 -2.25 11.57
N PHE A 60 10.27 -2.97 11.08
CA PHE A 60 11.55 -3.15 11.75
C PHE A 60 12.68 -2.63 10.85
N PRO A 61 12.97 -1.30 10.89
CA PRO A 61 14.05 -0.71 10.11
C PRO A 61 15.42 -1.01 10.71
N LEU A 62 16.46 -1.03 9.87
CA LEU A 62 17.84 -0.97 10.35
C LEU A 62 18.07 0.35 11.07
N ARG A 63 18.72 0.29 12.24
CA ARG A 63 19.01 1.48 13.04
C ARG A 63 20.29 2.14 12.52
N GLY A 64 20.23 3.44 12.33
CA GLY A 64 21.37 4.28 11.99
C GLY A 64 21.15 5.70 12.48
N ILE A 65 22.24 6.46 12.60
CA ILE A 65 22.21 7.87 12.95
C ILE A 65 22.12 8.66 11.64
N GLU A 66 21.28 9.71 11.62
CA GLU A 66 21.12 10.62 10.47
C GLU A 66 20.66 9.98 9.16
N LEU A 67 19.96 8.83 9.23
CA LEU A 67 19.36 8.22 8.05
C LEU A 67 18.00 8.82 7.72
N GLU A 68 17.83 9.31 6.48
CA GLU A 68 16.53 9.77 5.95
C GLU A 68 15.59 8.60 5.61
N SER A 69 16.15 7.44 5.28
CA SER A 69 15.42 6.20 5.00
C SER A 69 16.25 4.98 5.38
N SER A 70 15.59 3.83 5.58
CA SER A 70 16.26 2.60 6.00
C SER A 70 15.53 1.38 5.45
N MET A 71 16.30 0.38 5.04
CA MET A 71 15.75 -0.93 4.71
C MET A 71 15.05 -1.50 5.93
N CYS A 72 13.89 -2.11 5.73
CA CYS A 72 13.09 -2.64 6.83
C CYS A 72 12.50 -4.00 6.52
N ARG A 73 12.23 -4.75 7.59
CA ARG A 73 11.34 -5.91 7.54
C ARG A 73 9.94 -5.48 7.96
N ILE A 74 8.99 -5.61 7.05
CA ILE A 74 7.58 -5.37 7.35
C ILE A 74 6.85 -6.70 7.54
N VAL A 75 6.04 -6.79 8.59
CA VAL A 75 5.21 -7.95 8.91
C VAL A 75 3.77 -7.51 9.13
N ALA A 76 2.84 -8.41 8.85
CA ALA A 76 1.41 -8.22 9.10
C ALA A 76 0.90 -9.30 10.05
N TRP A 77 0.43 -8.89 11.23
CA TRP A 77 -0.25 -9.79 12.16
C TRP A 77 -1.76 -9.76 11.92
N LEU A 78 -2.32 -10.93 11.64
CA LEU A 78 -3.75 -11.07 11.47
C LEU A 78 -4.46 -10.99 12.82
N PRO A 79 -5.70 -10.47 12.84
CA PRO A 79 -6.57 -10.58 14.00
C PRO A 79 -6.72 -12.06 14.40
N PRO A 80 -6.91 -12.33 15.71
CA PRO A 80 -7.36 -13.64 16.15
C PRO A 80 -8.54 -14.07 15.28
N LYS A 81 -8.54 -15.35 14.87
CA LYS A 81 -9.62 -15.90 14.04
C LYS A 81 -10.92 -15.86 14.84
N THR A 82 -11.64 -14.74 14.72
CA THR A 82 -13.03 -14.66 15.17
C THR A 82 -13.83 -15.60 14.29
N LYS A 83 -14.58 -16.53 14.88
CA LYS A 83 -15.61 -17.29 14.16
C LYS A 83 -16.63 -16.28 13.65
N LYS A 84 -16.45 -15.75 12.44
CA LYS A 84 -17.48 -14.92 11.80
C LYS A 84 -18.74 -15.77 11.67
N PRO A 85 -19.92 -15.30 12.11
CA PRO A 85 -21.16 -15.92 11.67
C PRO A 85 -21.19 -15.83 10.14
N ALA A 86 -21.60 -16.92 9.49
CA ALA A 86 -21.65 -17.01 8.04
C ALA A 86 -22.34 -15.77 7.45
N ARG A 87 -21.66 -15.06 6.54
CA ARG A 87 -22.27 -13.97 5.79
C ARG A 87 -23.44 -14.57 5.01
N LYS A 88 -24.68 -14.30 5.43
CA LYS A 88 -25.88 -14.66 4.64
C LYS A 88 -25.67 -14.09 3.25
N LYS A 89 -25.60 -14.95 2.23
CA LYS A 89 -25.59 -14.51 0.84
C LYS A 89 -26.86 -13.69 0.66
N ALA A 90 -26.71 -12.43 0.25
CA ALA A 90 -27.87 -11.61 -0.13
C ALA A 90 -28.61 -12.38 -1.23
N ALA A 91 -29.88 -12.69 -0.99
CA ALA A 91 -30.74 -13.30 -1.98
C ALA A 91 -30.77 -12.38 -3.20
N LYS A 92 -30.35 -12.91 -4.36
CA LYS A 92 -30.60 -12.26 -5.65
C LYS A 92 -32.12 -12.18 -5.82
N LYS A 93 -32.63 -10.96 -5.93
CA LYS A 93 -33.99 -10.69 -6.41
C LYS A 93 -33.93 -10.54 -7.92
#